data_AF-A0A9D9UX62-F1
#
_entry.id   AF-A0A9D9UX62-F1
#
_cell.length_a   1.000
_cell.length_b   1.000
_cell.length_c   1.000
_cell.angle_alpha   90.00
_cell.angle_beta   90.00
_cell.angle_gamma   90.00
#
_symmetry.space_group_name_H-M   'P 1'
#
loop_
_entity.id
_entity.type
_entity.pdbx_description
1 polymer ?
#
loop_
_entity_poly.entity_id
_entity_poly.type
_entity_poly.pdbx_seq_one_letter_code
_entity_poly.pdbx_strand_id
1 'polypeptide(L)'
;MDKTTTDGDVILHILNEKGKEGSLTIGDIISFYKGDSRVLNSRTIAEEMRDLEKEGFIEKNSRQVMWSITQKGLMKISDIPELSSSGSHTS
;
A
#
# COMPACT_ATOMS: atom_id res chain seq x y z
N MET A 1 13.53 -16.74 -9.14
CA MET A 1 12.93 -16.64 -7.79
C MET A 1 11.80 -15.65 -7.92
N ASP A 2 10.59 -16.14 -8.13
CA ASP A 2 9.38 -15.31 -8.15
C ASP A 2 9.25 -14.61 -6.80
N LYS A 3 9.38 -13.28 -6.79
CA LYS A 3 9.15 -12.49 -5.58
C LYS A 3 7.64 -12.43 -5.39
N THR A 4 7.11 -13.25 -4.50
CA THR A 4 5.69 -13.25 -4.15
C THR A 4 5.31 -11.88 -3.56
N THR A 5 4.43 -11.15 -4.22
CA THR A 5 3.90 -9.85 -3.76
C THR A 5 3.20 -10.02 -2.40
N THR A 6 3.75 -9.38 -1.35
CA THR A 6 3.23 -9.47 0.03
C THR A 6 2.03 -8.56 0.26
N ASP A 7 1.31 -8.77 1.36
CA ASP A 7 0.16 -7.93 1.68
C ASP A 7 0.57 -6.48 1.99
N GLY A 8 1.74 -6.30 2.61
CA GLY A 8 2.34 -4.99 2.81
C GLY A 8 2.68 -4.27 1.50
N ASP A 9 3.13 -5.00 0.48
CA ASP A 9 3.40 -4.44 -0.86
C ASP A 9 2.11 -3.94 -1.53
N VAL A 10 1.01 -4.68 -1.38
CA VAL A 10 -0.31 -4.26 -1.89
C VAL A 10 -0.81 -3.01 -1.15
N ILE A 11 -0.65 -2.93 0.17
CA ILE A 11 -1.03 -1.75 0.96
C ILE A 11 -0.23 -0.52 0.51
N LEU A 12 1.08 -0.67 0.31
CA LEU A 12 1.94 0.39 -0.20
C LEU A 12 1.49 0.84 -1.60
N HIS A 13 1.14 -0.10 -2.49
CA HIS A 13 0.62 0.21 -3.81
C HIS A 13 -0.68 1.01 -3.76
N ILE A 14 -1.63 0.59 -2.91
CA ILE A 14 -2.90 1.31 -2.70
C ILE A 14 -2.63 2.74 -2.20
N LEU A 15 -1.74 2.91 -1.21
CA LEU A 15 -1.37 4.23 -0.69
C LEU A 15 -0.64 5.09 -1.73
N ASN A 16 0.14 4.49 -2.62
CA ASN A 16 0.78 5.23 -3.70
C ASN A 16 -0.21 5.63 -4.80
N GLU A 17 -1.06 4.72 -5.27
CA GLU A 17 -1.97 5.00 -6.40
C GLU A 17 -3.19 5.82 -5.96
N LYS A 18 -3.82 5.45 -4.85
CA LYS A 18 -5.04 6.10 -4.33
C LYS A 18 -4.72 7.20 -3.34
N GLY A 19 -3.58 7.13 -2.66
CA GLY A 19 -3.15 8.17 -1.73
C GLY A 19 -2.49 9.40 -2.39
N LYS A 20 -2.20 9.35 -3.70
CA LYS A 20 -1.79 10.52 -4.50
C LYS A 20 -2.86 11.62 -4.55
N GLU A 21 -4.14 11.26 -4.44
CA GLU A 21 -5.27 12.20 -4.45
C GLU A 21 -5.63 12.72 -3.05
N GLY A 22 -5.01 12.17 -1.99
CA GLY A 22 -5.26 12.55 -0.59
C GLY A 22 -4.88 11.43 0.39
N SER A 23 -4.79 11.71 1.68
CA SER A 23 -4.49 10.68 2.69
C SER A 23 -5.66 9.70 2.84
N LEU A 24 -5.38 8.39 3.01
CA LEU A 24 -6.42 7.35 3.07
C LEU A 24 -6.71 6.92 4.50
N THR A 25 -7.97 6.56 4.79
CA THR A 25 -8.32 5.89 6.04
C THR A 25 -8.08 4.38 5.93
N ILE A 26 -8.02 3.68 7.08
CA ILE A 26 -7.96 2.22 7.10
C ILE A 26 -9.19 1.60 6.40
N GLY A 27 -10.35 2.24 6.51
CA GLY A 27 -11.58 1.79 5.85
C GLY A 27 -11.48 1.82 4.33
N ASP A 28 -10.84 2.86 3.78
CA ASP A 28 -10.59 2.98 2.34
C ASP A 28 -9.63 1.90 1.87
N ILE A 29 -8.52 1.70 2.59
CA ILE A 29 -7.52 0.69 2.28
C ILE A 29 -8.16 -0.70 2.27
N ILE A 30 -8.95 -1.05 3.29
CA ILE A 30 -9.69 -2.32 3.33
C ILE A 30 -10.66 -2.46 2.14
N SER A 31 -11.32 -1.37 1.75
CA SER A 31 -12.28 -1.38 0.64
C SER A 31 -11.59 -1.61 -0.71
N PHE A 32 -10.45 -0.96 -0.95
CA PHE A 32 -9.62 -1.20 -2.14
C PHE A 32 -9.06 -2.62 -2.15
N TYR A 33 -8.62 -3.11 -0.99
CA TYR A 33 -8.06 -4.45 -0.84
C TYR A 33 -9.08 -5.56 -1.15
N LYS A 34 -10.35 -5.38 -0.74
CA LYS A 34 -11.44 -6.32 -1.06
C LYS A 34 -11.78 -6.36 -2.55
N GLY A 35 -11.53 -5.27 -3.29
CA GLY A 35 -11.74 -5.21 -4.73
C GLY A 35 -10.76 -6.09 -5.52
N ASP A 36 -9.59 -6.40 -4.94
CA ASP A 36 -8.48 -7.09 -5.60
C ASP A 36 -8.49 -8.63 -5.39
N SER A 37 -9.66 -9.20 -5.08
CA SER A 37 -9.88 -10.65 -4.89
C SER A 37 -9.12 -11.32 -3.71
N ARG A 38 -8.35 -10.58 -2.92
CA ARG A 38 -7.71 -11.07 -1.68
C ARG A 38 -8.66 -10.90 -0.50
N VAL A 39 -9.26 -11.99 -0.03
CA VAL A 39 -10.13 -12.00 1.17
C VAL A 39 -9.25 -12.05 2.42
N LEU A 40 -8.66 -10.91 2.79
CA LEU A 40 -7.95 -10.76 4.06
C LEU A 40 -8.86 -10.13 5.13
N ASN A 41 -8.73 -10.65 6.35
CA ASN A 41 -9.46 -10.13 7.50
C ASN A 41 -8.96 -8.71 7.83
N SER A 42 -9.86 -7.81 8.25
CA SER A 42 -9.51 -6.44 8.64
C SER A 42 -8.43 -6.38 9.72
N ARG A 43 -8.36 -7.43 10.57
CA ARG A 43 -7.31 -7.60 11.57
C ARG A 43 -5.92 -7.75 10.94
N THR A 44 -5.77 -8.58 9.92
CA THR A 44 -4.48 -8.83 9.26
C THR A 44 -4.01 -7.56 8.55
N ILE A 45 -4.90 -6.83 7.90
CA ILE A 45 -4.58 -5.52 7.29
C ILE A 45 -4.09 -4.53 8.34
N ALA A 46 -4.74 -4.48 9.51
CA ALA A 46 -4.32 -3.59 10.60
C ALA A 46 -2.95 -3.97 11.20
N GLU A 47 -2.64 -5.27 11.27
CA GLU A 47 -1.34 -5.79 11.71
C GLU A 47 -0.25 -5.39 10.69
N GLU A 48 -0.49 -5.62 9.40
CA GLU A 48 0.42 -5.21 8.32
C GLU A 48 0.66 -3.69 8.28
N MET A 49 -0.40 -2.88 8.42
CA MET A 49 -0.24 -1.42 8.49
C MET A 49 0.61 -0.98 9.67
N ARG A 50 0.47 -1.64 10.84
CA ARG A 50 1.28 -1.34 12.02
C ARG A 50 2.75 -1.70 11.78
N ASP A 51 3.02 -2.79 11.10
CA ASP A 51 4.40 -3.20 10.83
C ASP A 51 5.04 -2.30 9.77
N LEU A 52 4.31 -1.90 8.72
CA LEU A 52 4.76 -0.87 7.78
C LEU A 52 5.03 0.50 8.44
N GLU A 53 4.23 0.88 9.44
CA GLU A 53 4.44 2.10 10.24
C GLU A 53 5.73 2.01 11.06
N LYS A 54 5.95 0.89 11.77
CA LYS A 54 7.18 0.65 12.54
C LYS A 54 8.42 0.64 11.66
N GLU A 55 8.30 0.07 10.46
CA GLU A 55 9.37 0.04 9.46
C GLU A 55 9.60 1.42 8.83
N GLY A 56 8.71 2.39 9.07
CA GLY A 56 8.78 3.75 8.56
C GLY A 56 8.44 3.89 7.08
N PHE A 57 7.72 2.92 6.51
CA PHE A 57 7.26 2.97 5.12
C PHE A 57 5.99 3.78 4.95
N ILE A 58 5.16 3.84 5.98
CA ILE A 58 3.96 4.67 6.03
C ILE A 58 3.96 5.48 7.32
N GLU A 59 3.20 6.56 7.34
CA GLU A 59 3.01 7.38 8.53
C GLU A 59 1.53 7.68 8.73
N LYS A 60 1.13 7.78 10.01
CA LYS A 60 -0.22 8.16 10.39
C LYS A 60 -0.27 9.64 10.75
N ASN A 61 -1.11 10.40 10.05
CA ASN A 61 -1.52 11.72 10.51
C ASN A 61 -2.48 11.57 11.69
N SER A 62 -1.95 11.77 12.90
CA SER A 62 -2.67 11.62 14.17
C SER A 62 -3.88 12.55 14.32
N ARG A 63 -3.93 13.67 13.59
CA ARG A 63 -5.07 14.61 13.65
C ARG A 63 -6.28 14.15 12.85
N GLN A 64 -6.07 13.35 11.81
CA GLN A 64 -7.14 12.97 10.87
C GLN A 64 -7.30 11.46 10.71
N VAL A 65 -6.49 10.65 11.43
CA VAL A 65 -6.50 9.17 11.33
C VAL A 65 -6.30 8.70 9.89
N MET A 66 -5.53 9.47 9.12
CA MET A 66 -5.22 9.16 7.73
C MET A 66 -3.78 8.69 7.59
N TRP A 67 -3.53 7.86 6.59
CA TRP A 67 -2.24 7.26 6.32
C TRP A 67 -1.67 7.81 5.02
N SER A 68 -0.36 8.06 5.03
CA SER A 68 0.41 8.47 3.86
C SER A 68 1.65 7.60 3.72
N ILE A 69 2.11 7.45 2.48
CA ILE A 69 3.38 6.76 2.19
C ILE A 69 4.55 7.70 2.42
N THR A 70 5.62 7.20 3.04
CA THR A 70 6.86 7.98 3.23
C THR A 70 7.77 7.85 2.00
N GLN A 71 8.81 8.68 1.93
CA GLN A 71 9.86 8.54 0.91
C GLN A 71 10.49 7.14 0.91
N LYS A 72 10.66 6.55 2.09
CA LYS A 72 11.18 5.18 2.25
C LYS A 72 10.23 4.14 1.66
N GLY A 73 8.91 4.32 1.85
CA GLY A 73 7.89 3.46 1.26
C GLY A 73 7.87 3.55 -0.28
N LEU A 74 8.02 4.75 -0.83
CA LEU A 74 8.09 4.95 -2.29
C LEU A 74 9.28 4.23 -2.92
N MET A 75 10.45 4.26 -2.28
CA MET A 75 11.63 3.51 -2.74
C MET A 75 11.36 2.00 -2.74
N LYS A 76 10.71 1.47 -1.69
CA LYS A 76 10.33 0.06 -1.62
C LYS A 76 9.42 -0.36 -2.78
N ILE A 77 8.44 0.46 -3.17
CA ILE A 77 7.56 0.18 -4.33
C ILE A 77 8.35 0.16 -5.64
N SER A 78 9.31 1.06 -5.77
CA SER A 78 10.15 1.17 -6.98
C SER A 78 10.95 -0.11 -7.25
N ASP A 79 11.26 -0.86 -6.19
CA ASP A 79 11.96 -2.14 -6.24
C ASP A 79 11.02 -3.36 -6.47
N ILE A 80 9.72 -3.14 -6.65
CA ILE A 80 8.72 -4.19 -6.93
C ILE A 80 8.43 -4.21 -8.44
N PRO A 81 9.03 -5.15 -9.20
CA PRO A 81 8.91 -5.21 -10.66
C PRO A 81 7.49 -5.56 -11.18
N GLU A 82 6.65 -6.21 -10.37
CA GLU A 82 5.29 -6.61 -10.79
C GLU A 82 4.27 -5.46 -10.77
N LEU A 83 4.49 -4.42 -9.95
CA LEU A 83 3.56 -3.28 -9.82
C LEU A 83 3.97 -2.07 -10.66
N SER A 84 5.16 -2.12 -11.27
CA SER A 84 5.71 -1.08 -12.14
C SER A 84 5.35 -1.29 -13.63
N SER A 85 4.67 -2.38 -13.97
CA SER A 85 4.17 -2.64 -15.33
C SER A 85 2.75 -2.08 -15.55
N SER A 86 2.64 -0.75 -15.50
CA SER A 86 1.67 -0.02 -16.34
C SER A 86 2.41 1.05 -17.14
N GLY A 87 3.53 0.66 -17.74
CA GLY A 87 4.18 1.41 -18.80
C GLY A 87 3.69 0.90 -20.15
N SER A 88 2.83 1.67 -20.80
CA SER A 88 2.35 1.48 -22.16
C SER A 88 3.48 1.17 -23.14
N HIS A 89 3.53 -0.07 -23.65
CA HIS A 89 4.22 -0.37 -24.90
C HIS A 89 3.18 -0.44 -26.01
N THR A 90 2.88 0.71 -26.62
CA THR A 90 2.42 0.76 -28.01
C THR A 90 3.59 1.23 -28.85
N SER A 91 4.13 0.34 -29.67
CA SER A 91 4.87 0.66 -30.90
C SER A 91 4.67 -0.49 -31.88
#